data_AF-A0AB37HD19-F1
#
_entry.id   AF-A0AB37HD19-F1
#
_cell.length_a   1.000
_cell.length_b   1.000
_cell.length_c   1.000
_cell.angle_alpha   90.00
_cell.angle_beta   90.00
_cell.angle_gamma   90.00
#
_symmetry.space_group_name_H-M   'P 1'
#
loop_
_entity.id
_entity.type
_entity.pdbx_description
1 polymer ?
#
loop_
_entity_poly.entity_id
_entity_poly.type
_entity_poly.pdbx_seq_one_letter_code
_entity_poly.pdbx_strand_id
1 'polypeptide(L)'
;MKKPFYIFFPFLIMIIASCSDKETSNKDWKNSFVVWEGYNYIVSDEKVKEAEIDKKVGEIQIYLDNETNVNKNKTFSNKFKKGTLLYSIKEVDQHDSLAVKTDNGYVKINSNRKYKE
;
A
#
# COMPACT_ATOMS: atom_id res chain seq x y z
N MET A 1 -64.85 -40.11 -11.72
CA MET A 1 -63.67 -40.63 -10.99
C MET A 1 -62.43 -39.94 -11.55
N LYS A 2 -61.87 -39.00 -10.82
CA LYS A 2 -60.66 -38.25 -11.19
C LYS A 2 -59.77 -38.21 -9.94
N LYS A 3 -58.61 -38.84 -9.97
CA LYS A 3 -57.56 -38.65 -8.96
C LYS A 3 -56.53 -37.71 -9.57
N PRO A 4 -56.21 -36.55 -8.96
CA PRO A 4 -55.08 -35.77 -9.43
C PRO A 4 -53.78 -36.48 -9.04
N PHE A 5 -52.89 -36.51 -10.03
CA PHE A 5 -51.56 -37.08 -10.01
C PHE A 5 -50.65 -36.25 -9.11
N TYR A 6 -50.17 -36.84 -8.01
CA TYR A 6 -49.16 -36.23 -7.13
C TYR A 6 -47.76 -36.59 -7.63
N ILE A 7 -47.03 -35.59 -8.14
CA ILE A 7 -45.55 -35.58 -8.15
C ILE A 7 -45.15 -34.33 -7.39
N PHE A 8 -44.84 -34.50 -6.10
CA PHE A 8 -44.23 -33.46 -5.28
C PHE A 8 -42.71 -33.69 -5.36
N PHE A 9 -42.09 -33.06 -6.36
CA PHE A 9 -40.64 -33.14 -6.57
C PHE A 9 -39.95 -32.15 -5.62
N PRO A 10 -39.01 -32.59 -4.77
CA PRO A 10 -38.41 -31.73 -3.75
C PRO A 10 -37.43 -30.78 -4.44
N PHE A 11 -37.78 -29.50 -4.55
CA PHE A 11 -36.84 -28.48 -5.00
C PHE A 11 -35.89 -28.14 -3.84
N LEU A 12 -34.75 -28.83 -3.90
CA LEU A 12 -33.51 -28.63 -3.17
C LEU A 12 -33.29 -27.19 -2.70
N ILE A 13 -33.37 -27.00 -1.38
CA ILE A 13 -32.78 -25.85 -0.68
C ILE A 13 -31.26 -25.96 -0.85
N MET A 14 -30.65 -25.03 -1.58
CA MET A 14 -29.21 -24.78 -1.47
C MET A 14 -28.98 -23.30 -1.18
N ILE A 15 -28.52 -23.09 0.04
CA ILE A 15 -28.22 -21.83 0.70
C ILE A 15 -27.07 -21.17 -0.08
N ILE A 16 -27.34 -20.06 -0.77
CA ILE A 16 -26.25 -19.19 -1.22
C ILE A 16 -25.73 -18.45 0.02
N ALA A 17 -24.55 -18.88 0.46
CA ALA A 17 -23.81 -18.28 1.55
C ALA A 17 -23.65 -16.78 1.29
N SER A 18 -24.17 -15.97 2.22
CA SER A 18 -23.78 -14.57 2.35
C SER A 18 -22.31 -14.56 2.74
N CYS A 19 -21.42 -14.35 1.76
CA CYS A 19 -20.07 -13.89 2.07
C CYS A 19 -20.24 -12.49 2.65
N SER A 20 -20.18 -12.38 3.98
CA SER A 20 -19.92 -11.10 4.61
C SER A 20 -18.50 -10.71 4.23
N ASP A 21 -18.36 -9.86 3.21
CA ASP A 21 -17.13 -9.11 3.02
C ASP A 21 -16.90 -8.33 4.32
N LYS A 22 -15.91 -8.77 5.09
CA LYS A 22 -15.41 -7.99 6.21
C LYS A 22 -14.77 -6.75 5.61
N GLU A 23 -15.59 -5.72 5.43
CA GLU A 23 -15.15 -4.36 5.15
C GLU A 23 -14.22 -3.95 6.29
N THR A 24 -12.93 -4.20 6.05
CA THR A 24 -11.87 -3.68 6.88
C THR A 24 -11.84 -2.20 6.55
N SER A 25 -12.32 -1.37 7.47
CA SER A 25 -12.32 0.08 7.37
C SER A 25 -10.91 0.57 7.02
N ASN A 26 -10.64 0.76 5.74
CA ASN A 26 -9.34 1.19 5.27
C ASN A 26 -9.36 2.71 5.34
N LYS A 27 -8.75 3.24 6.40
CA LYS A 27 -8.60 4.67 6.66
C LYS A 27 -8.18 5.40 5.37
N ASP A 28 -8.83 6.52 5.08
CA ASP A 28 -8.86 7.28 3.81
C ASP A 28 -7.50 7.66 3.18
N TRP A 29 -6.73 6.70 2.68
CA TRP A 29 -5.68 6.96 1.69
C TRP A 29 -5.80 5.98 0.54
N LYS A 30 -5.94 6.50 -0.68
CA LYS A 30 -6.04 5.64 -1.88
C LYS A 30 -4.76 4.85 -2.15
N ASN A 31 -3.60 5.41 -1.76
CA ASN A 31 -2.28 4.82 -1.96
C ASN A 31 -1.37 5.03 -0.74
N SER A 32 -0.51 4.06 -0.42
CA SER A 32 0.55 4.23 0.57
C SER A 32 1.65 5.16 0.05
N PHE A 33 2.28 5.93 0.94
CA PHE A 33 3.26 6.94 0.55
C PHE A 33 4.44 7.10 1.53
N VAL A 34 5.47 7.79 1.03
CA VAL A 34 6.61 8.32 1.76
C VAL A 34 6.81 9.77 1.34
N VAL A 35 6.93 10.68 2.31
CA VAL A 35 7.40 12.05 2.06
C VAL A 35 8.87 12.13 2.46
N TRP A 36 9.71 12.57 1.53
CA TRP A 36 11.15 12.76 1.74
C TRP A 36 11.59 14.01 0.96
N GLU A 37 12.32 14.91 1.64
CA GLU A 37 12.78 16.20 1.10
C GLU A 37 11.71 17.02 0.34
N GLY A 38 10.46 17.00 0.84
CA GLY A 38 9.35 17.73 0.22
C GLY A 38 8.80 17.08 -1.06
N TYR A 39 9.20 15.87 -1.41
CA TYR A 39 8.60 15.07 -2.48
C TYR A 39 7.68 13.99 -1.91
N ASN A 40 6.56 13.75 -2.60
CA ASN A 40 5.63 12.68 -2.26
C ASN A 40 5.86 11.48 -3.18
N TYR A 41 6.33 10.38 -2.59
CA TYR A 41 6.56 9.12 -3.26
C TYR A 41 5.43 8.15 -2.95
N ILE A 42 4.88 7.54 -3.98
CA ILE A 42 3.87 6.49 -3.88
C ILE A 42 4.56 5.13 -3.87
N VAL A 43 4.13 4.26 -2.95
CA VAL A 43 4.63 2.89 -2.87
C VAL A 43 4.12 2.08 -4.06
N SER A 44 5.03 1.48 -4.83
CA SER A 44 4.67 0.55 -5.90
C SER A 44 4.76 -0.90 -5.41
N ASP A 45 4.27 -1.82 -6.25
CA ASP A 45 4.44 -3.27 -6.04
C ASP A 45 5.76 -3.80 -6.63
N GLU A 46 6.57 -2.91 -7.24
CA GLU A 46 7.83 -3.29 -7.87
C GLU A 46 8.92 -3.52 -6.82
N LYS A 47 9.63 -4.64 -6.98
CA LYS A 47 10.83 -4.95 -6.20
C LYS A 47 12.07 -4.39 -6.90
N VAL A 48 13.03 -3.91 -6.11
CA VAL A 48 14.34 -3.49 -6.60
C VAL A 48 15.36 -4.57 -6.26
N LYS A 49 16.19 -4.96 -7.23
CA LYS A 49 17.24 -5.96 -6.98
C LYS A 49 18.33 -5.34 -6.12
N GLU A 50 18.93 -6.13 -5.24
CA GLU A 50 20.01 -5.64 -4.36
C GLU A 50 21.22 -5.12 -5.16
N ALA A 51 21.50 -5.68 -6.34
CA ALA A 51 22.55 -5.20 -7.23
C ALA A 51 22.31 -3.79 -7.81
N GLU A 52 21.05 -3.32 -7.82
CA GLU A 52 20.63 -2.00 -8.32
C GLU A 52 20.61 -0.95 -7.20
N ILE A 53 20.78 -1.35 -5.95
CA ILE A 53 20.87 -0.42 -4.82
C ILE A 53 22.22 0.30 -4.83
N ASP A 54 22.18 1.62 -4.64
CA ASP A 54 23.37 2.47 -4.56
C ASP A 54 23.72 2.79 -3.09
N LYS A 55 23.14 3.84 -2.49
CA LYS A 55 23.50 4.27 -1.13
C LYS A 55 22.28 4.67 -0.30
N LYS A 56 22.43 4.66 1.04
CA LYS A 56 21.41 5.21 1.95
C LYS A 56 21.27 6.71 1.70
N VAL A 57 20.05 7.18 1.51
CA VAL A 57 19.73 8.61 1.32
C VAL A 57 18.86 9.19 2.44
N GLY A 58 18.21 8.33 3.23
CA GLY A 58 17.32 8.79 4.28
C GLY A 58 16.80 7.68 5.16
N GLU A 59 15.88 8.07 6.04
CA GLU A 59 15.25 7.20 7.03
C GLU A 59 13.90 7.77 7.41
N ILE A 60 12.89 6.91 7.59
CA ILE A 60 11.58 7.32 8.08
C ILE A 60 11.73 7.82 9.52
N GLN A 61 11.39 9.08 9.75
CA GLN A 61 11.47 9.72 11.06
C GLN A 61 10.13 9.64 11.81
N ILE A 62 9.02 9.62 11.06
CA ILE A 62 7.65 9.61 11.60
C ILE A 62 6.81 8.58 10.84
N TYR A 63 6.13 7.70 11.58
CA TYR A 63 5.06 6.86 11.06
C TYR A 63 3.72 7.53 11.35
N LEU A 64 2.81 7.58 10.37
CA LEU A 64 1.47 8.15 10.49
C LEU A 64 0.42 7.06 10.34
N ASP A 65 -0.39 6.86 11.36
CA ASP A 65 -1.52 5.94 11.37
C ASP A 65 -2.88 6.66 11.26
N ASN A 66 -2.84 7.99 11.15
CA ASN A 66 -3.96 8.90 10.97
C ASN A 66 -3.55 10.12 10.11
N GLU A 67 -4.53 10.75 9.46
CA GLU A 67 -4.30 12.00 8.75
C GLU A 67 -4.08 13.12 9.77
N THR A 68 -2.86 13.66 9.81
CA THR A 68 -2.48 14.76 10.69
C THR A 68 -1.45 15.63 9.97
N ASN A 69 -1.45 16.92 10.28
CA ASN A 69 -0.45 17.85 9.77
C ASN A 69 0.93 17.51 10.31
N VAL A 70 1.82 17.06 9.43
CA VAL A 70 3.20 16.75 9.77
C VAL A 70 4.12 17.84 9.26
N ASN A 71 5.19 18.11 10.03
CA ASN A 71 6.25 18.99 9.60
C ASN A 71 6.88 18.46 8.30
N LYS A 72 6.79 19.26 7.23
CA LYS A 72 7.28 18.95 5.88
C LYS A 72 8.79 18.75 5.80
N ASN A 73 9.54 19.25 6.79
CA ASN A 73 10.98 19.08 6.88
C ASN A 73 11.38 17.70 7.43
N LYS A 74 10.41 16.85 7.80
CA LYS A 74 10.68 15.50 8.28
C LYS A 74 10.31 14.46 7.24
N THR A 75 11.01 13.33 7.27
CA THR A 75 10.67 12.16 6.46
C THR A 75 9.58 11.34 7.14
N PHE A 76 8.47 11.09 6.47
CA PHE A 76 7.35 10.37 7.06
C PHE A 76 6.64 9.42 6.10
N SER A 77 5.98 8.40 6.65
CA SER A 77 5.24 7.40 5.88
C SER A 77 3.98 6.96 6.61
N ASN A 78 2.93 6.62 5.84
CA ASN A 78 1.75 5.95 6.37
C ASN A 78 1.82 4.41 6.32
N LYS A 79 2.90 3.85 5.76
CA LYS A 79 3.11 2.40 5.60
C LYS A 79 4.33 1.90 6.35
N PHE A 80 5.45 2.63 6.29
CA PHE A 80 6.73 2.19 6.83
C PHE A 80 6.99 2.78 8.21
N LYS A 81 7.47 1.96 9.13
CA LYS A 81 7.71 2.38 10.52
C LYS A 81 8.90 3.32 10.62
N LYS A 82 8.95 4.09 11.71
CA LYS A 82 10.14 4.87 12.08
C LYS A 82 11.39 3.96 12.10
N GLY A 83 12.49 4.44 11.53
CA GLY A 83 13.73 3.67 11.38
C GLY A 83 13.88 2.95 10.05
N THR A 84 12.82 2.85 9.24
CA THR A 84 12.91 2.25 7.91
C THR A 84 13.82 3.10 7.00
N LEU A 85 14.77 2.44 6.34
CA LEU A 85 15.81 3.09 5.55
C LEU A 85 15.39 3.32 4.10
N LEU A 86 15.77 4.48 3.55
CA LEU A 86 15.61 4.85 2.15
C LEU A 86 16.96 4.81 1.43
N TYR A 87 16.97 4.32 0.19
CA TYR A 87 18.14 4.16 -0.64
C TYR A 87 17.92 4.74 -2.04
N SER A 88 18.99 5.26 -2.65
CA SER A 88 19.04 5.55 -4.08
C SER A 88 19.12 4.26 -4.89
N ILE A 89 18.62 4.34 -6.12
CA ILE A 89 18.72 3.28 -7.13
C ILE A 89 19.75 3.75 -8.16
N LYS A 90 20.65 2.86 -8.61
CA LYS A 90 21.66 3.17 -9.62
C LYS A 90 21.00 3.70 -10.89
N GLU A 91 21.60 4.74 -11.47
CA GLU A 91 21.17 5.34 -12.74
C GLU A 91 19.73 5.91 -12.74
N VAL A 92 19.11 6.06 -11.56
CA VAL A 92 17.77 6.65 -11.40
C VAL A 92 17.89 7.91 -10.53
N ASP A 93 17.26 9.00 -10.97
CA ASP A 93 17.22 10.23 -10.18
C ASP A 93 16.43 10.02 -8.88
N GLN A 94 16.97 10.52 -7.77
CA GLN A 94 16.37 10.33 -6.44
C GLN A 94 15.01 11.00 -6.31
N HIS A 95 14.74 12.05 -7.10
CA HIS A 95 13.45 12.73 -7.16
C HIS A 95 12.45 12.05 -8.09
N ASP A 96 12.88 11.08 -8.90
CA ASP A 96 12.01 10.21 -9.70
C ASP A 96 11.65 8.95 -8.92
N SER A 97 12.63 8.27 -8.31
CA SER A 97 12.37 7.06 -7.53
C SER A 97 13.44 6.77 -6.48
N LEU A 98 13.01 6.09 -5.43
CA LEU A 98 13.86 5.56 -4.36
C LEU A 98 13.50 4.11 -4.06
N ALA A 99 14.33 3.44 -3.26
CA ALA A 99 14.07 2.13 -2.71
C ALA A 99 13.90 2.19 -1.19
N VAL A 100 12.90 1.48 -0.66
CA VAL A 100 12.66 1.33 0.78
C VAL A 100 13.13 -0.05 1.21
N LYS A 101 13.96 -0.13 2.26
CA LYS A 101 14.36 -1.43 2.83
C LYS A 101 13.21 -2.04 3.63
N THR A 102 12.91 -3.30 3.33
CA THR A 102 11.94 -4.13 4.06
C THR A 102 12.60 -5.45 4.46
N ASP A 103 11.90 -6.23 5.28
CA ASP A 103 12.34 -7.58 5.64
C ASP A 103 12.42 -8.49 4.40
N ASN A 104 11.60 -8.22 3.38
CA ASN A 104 11.53 -8.98 2.12
C ASN A 104 12.29 -8.30 0.98
N GLY A 105 13.43 -7.67 1.28
CA GLY A 105 14.26 -6.95 0.30
C GLY A 105 13.85 -5.51 0.11
N TYR A 106 13.96 -4.98 -1.11
CA TYR A 106 13.73 -3.57 -1.42
C TYR A 106 12.46 -3.38 -2.25
N VAL A 107 11.65 -2.39 -1.89
CA VAL A 107 10.44 -1.99 -2.63
C VAL A 107 10.68 -0.62 -3.25
N LYS A 108 10.31 -0.44 -4.52
CA LYS A 108 10.44 0.84 -5.22
C LYS A 108 9.33 1.81 -4.76
N ILE A 109 9.68 3.08 -4.64
CA ILE A 109 8.73 4.17 -4.44
C ILE A 109 8.95 5.20 -5.55
N ASN A 110 7.87 5.64 -6.19
CA ASN A 110 7.91 6.54 -7.34
C ASN A 110 7.35 7.90 -6.95
N SER A 111 8.06 8.96 -7.30
CA SER A 111 7.57 10.33 -7.08
C SER A 111 6.34 10.59 -7.95
N ASN A 112 5.24 11.04 -7.34
CA ASN A 112 4.04 11.44 -8.08
C ASN A 112 4.03 12.95 -8.29
N ARG A 113 4.40 13.73 -7.25
CA ARG A 113 4.41 15.20 -7.25
C ARG A 113 5.36 15.73 -6.18
N LYS A 114 5.81 16.99 -6.32
CA LYS A 114 6.29 17.79 -5.18
C LYS A 114 5.15 17.92 -4.17
N TYR A 115 5.41 17.67 -2.90
CA TYR A 115 4.45 17.83 -1.82
C TYR A 115 4.20 19.34 -1.64
N LYS A 116 3.11 19.83 -2.26
CA LYS A 116 2.75 21.25 -2.29
C LYS A 116 2.22 21.75 -0.94
N GLU A 117 2.25 23.07 -0.79
CA GLU A 117 1.84 23.85 0.37
C GLU A 117 0.44 23.51 0.91
#